data_AF-A0A7V4F2Q4-F1
#
_entry.id   AF-A0A7V4F2Q4-F1
#
_cell.length_a   1.000
_cell.length_b   1.000
_cell.length_c   1.000
_cell.angle_alpha   90.00
_cell.angle_beta   90.00
_cell.angle_gamma   90.00
#
_symmetry.space_group_name_H-M   'P 1'
#
loop_
_entity.id
_entity.type
_entity.pdbx_description
1 polymer ?
#
loop_
_entity_poly.entity_id
_entity_poly.type
_entity_poly.pdbx_seq_one_letter_code
_entity_poly.pdbx_strand_id
1 'polypeptide(L)'
;MRKSLILSCTIALLLVSCKNDNEEETFSKNNGGTTTCDTVNVSFSKVIMPMIQNNCLSCHNSTSPKLSNYDQIAQNATRILGAIKHQPGYKAMPQGGSLPQCNILQFEAWVNQGKKNN
;
A
#
# COMPACT_ATOMS: atom_id res chain seq x y z
N MET A 1 -61.39 -20.70 44.55
CA MET A 1 -60.43 -20.85 45.66
C MET A 1 -59.21 -21.59 45.16
N ARG A 2 -58.02 -20.96 45.29
CA ARG A 2 -56.67 -21.58 45.38
C ARG A 2 -56.13 -22.22 44.09
N LYS A 3 -54.87 -22.10 43.68
CA LYS A 3 -53.65 -21.38 44.07
C LYS A 3 -52.66 -21.63 42.90
N SER A 4 -51.80 -20.67 42.60
CA SER A 4 -50.78 -20.66 41.54
C SER A 4 -49.78 -21.82 41.60
N LEU A 5 -49.19 -22.20 40.45
CA LEU A 5 -47.73 -22.40 40.37
C LEU A 5 -47.22 -22.23 38.93
N ILE A 6 -46.06 -21.60 38.84
CA ILE A 6 -45.40 -20.98 37.70
C ILE A 6 -44.50 -22.01 37.01
N LEU A 7 -44.46 -22.05 35.68
CA LEU A 7 -43.19 -22.34 34.99
C LEU A 7 -43.12 -21.62 33.64
N SER A 8 -42.68 -20.37 33.75
CA SER A 8 -42.07 -19.57 32.72
C SER A 8 -41.02 -20.37 31.94
N CYS A 9 -41.23 -20.58 30.64
CA CYS A 9 -40.13 -20.85 29.71
C CYS A 9 -39.93 -19.59 28.88
N THR A 10 -39.40 -18.57 29.55
CA THR A 10 -38.75 -17.41 28.97
C THR A 10 -37.65 -17.90 28.04
N ILE A 11 -37.99 -18.07 26.77
CA ILE A 11 -37.02 -18.13 25.68
C ILE A 11 -36.46 -16.72 25.55
N ALA A 12 -35.38 -16.49 26.29
CA ALA A 12 -34.49 -15.38 26.08
C ALA A 12 -33.81 -15.60 24.72
N LEU A 13 -34.37 -14.99 23.67
CA LEU A 13 -33.59 -14.70 22.47
C LEU A 13 -32.52 -13.69 22.86
N LEU A 14 -31.36 -14.21 23.25
CA LEU A 14 -30.12 -13.47 23.21
C LEU A 14 -29.78 -13.27 21.73
N LEU A 15 -30.30 -12.20 21.14
CA LEU A 15 -29.68 -11.62 19.96
C LEU A 15 -28.35 -11.05 20.42
N VAL A 16 -27.30 -11.87 20.30
CA VAL A 16 -25.91 -11.44 20.34
C VAL A 16 -25.72 -10.53 19.14
N SER A 17 -25.93 -9.23 19.35
CA SER A 17 -25.44 -8.18 18.46
C SER A 17 -23.98 -7.96 18.82
N CYS A 18 -23.07 -8.63 18.11
CA CYS A 18 -21.68 -8.20 18.06
C CYS A 18 -21.64 -6.90 17.25
N LYS A 19 -21.95 -5.80 17.92
CA LYS A 19 -21.52 -4.48 17.48
C LYS A 19 -20.01 -4.44 17.71
N ASN A 20 -19.25 -4.56 16.62
CA ASN A 20 -17.86 -4.14 16.64
C ASN A 20 -17.89 -2.62 16.55
N ASP A 21 -18.03 -1.98 17.71
CA ASP A 21 -17.82 -0.56 17.86
C ASP A 21 -16.30 -0.32 17.77
N ASN A 22 -15.76 -0.42 16.56
CA ASN A 22 -14.39 -0.03 16.27
C ASN A 22 -14.37 1.50 16.08
N GLU A 23 -14.67 2.23 17.15
CA GLU A 23 -14.12 3.57 17.31
C GLU A 23 -12.82 3.46 18.09
N GLU A 24 -11.76 3.17 17.34
CA GLU A 24 -10.41 3.50 17.79
C GLU A 24 -9.82 4.41 16.71
N GLU A 25 -9.96 5.72 16.93
CA GLU A 25 -8.96 6.66 16.46
C GLU A 25 -7.63 6.29 17.13
N THR A 26 -6.89 5.39 16.50
CA THR A 26 -5.45 5.31 16.70
C THR A 26 -4.75 5.62 15.39
N PHE A 27 -4.33 6.88 15.31
CA PHE A 27 -3.14 7.28 14.60
C PHE A 27 -1.95 6.48 15.13
N SER A 28 -1.75 5.26 14.61
CA SER A 28 -0.56 4.46 14.84
C SER A 28 0.06 4.06 13.52
N LYS A 29 1.17 4.74 13.25
CA LYS A 29 2.16 4.45 12.21
C LYS A 29 2.60 2.97 12.28
N ASN A 30 2.83 2.42 11.09
CA ASN A 30 3.68 1.25 10.77
C ASN A 30 2.99 -0.13 10.70
N ASN A 31 2.63 -0.48 9.46
CA ASN A 31 2.89 -1.77 8.78
C ASN A 31 2.69 -3.06 9.60
N GLY A 32 1.46 -3.58 9.59
CA GLY A 32 1.17 -4.91 10.12
C GLY A 32 -0.30 -5.33 10.05
N GLY A 33 -1.24 -4.40 9.87
CA GLY A 33 -2.62 -4.70 9.48
C GLY A 33 -2.75 -4.56 7.97
N THR A 34 -3.62 -5.37 7.35
CA THR A 34 -3.99 -5.34 5.92
C THR A 34 -3.94 -3.92 5.34
N THR A 35 -2.77 -3.51 4.86
CA THR A 35 -2.56 -2.16 4.36
C THR A 35 -3.07 -2.21 2.95
N THR A 36 -4.32 -1.79 2.77
CA THR A 36 -4.86 -1.51 1.44
C THR A 36 -3.82 -0.66 0.73
N CYS A 37 -3.22 -1.22 -0.33
CA CYS A 37 -2.21 -0.51 -1.10
C CYS A 37 -2.88 0.69 -1.77
N ASP A 38 -2.71 1.88 -1.22
CA ASP A 38 -3.30 3.08 -1.80
C ASP A 38 -2.59 3.39 -3.12
N THR A 39 -3.38 3.30 -4.19
CA THR A 39 -3.00 3.58 -5.57
C THR A 39 -3.83 4.72 -6.18
N VAL A 40 -4.73 5.34 -5.41
CA VAL A 40 -5.66 6.35 -5.91
C VAL A 40 -4.97 7.71 -6.01
N ASN A 41 -4.27 8.12 -4.95
CA ASN A 41 -3.65 9.44 -4.86
C ASN A 41 -2.13 9.34 -4.60
N VAL A 42 -1.41 8.73 -5.55
CA VAL A 42 0.03 8.53 -5.40
C VAL A 42 0.78 9.83 -5.66
N SER A 43 1.35 10.41 -4.61
CA SER A 43 2.16 11.63 -4.68
C SER A 43 3.62 11.31 -4.99
N PHE A 44 4.25 12.11 -5.85
CA PHE A 44 5.67 11.97 -6.10
C PHE A 44 6.50 12.21 -4.84
N SER A 45 6.29 13.34 -4.16
CA SER A 45 7.07 13.76 -3.00
C SER A 45 6.88 12.85 -1.78
N LYS A 46 5.69 12.27 -1.61
CA LYS A 46 5.33 11.45 -0.43
C LYS A 46 5.51 9.95 -0.63
N VAL A 47 5.40 9.45 -1.86
CA VAL A 47 5.40 8.01 -2.14
C VAL A 47 6.55 7.61 -3.05
N ILE A 48 6.64 8.22 -4.24
CA ILE A 48 7.60 7.77 -5.27
C ILE A 48 9.03 8.13 -4.89
N MET A 49 9.30 9.37 -4.50
CA MET A 49 10.66 9.80 -4.17
C MET A 49 11.24 9.03 -2.97
N PRO A 50 10.50 8.86 -1.85
CA PRO A 50 10.99 8.02 -0.74
C PRO A 50 11.23 6.56 -1.15
N MET A 51 10.38 5.98 -1.99
CA MET A 51 10.59 4.63 -2.54
C MET A 51 11.89 4.55 -3.35
N ILE A 52 12.16 5.51 -4.23
CA ILE A 52 13.39 5.57 -5.03
C ILE A 52 14.62 5.75 -4.13
N GLN A 53 14.54 6.64 -3.14
CA GLN A 53 15.61 6.87 -2.17
C GLN A 53 15.99 5.58 -1.43
N ASN A 54 14.99 4.84 -0.95
CA ASN A 54 15.21 3.65 -0.14
C ASN A 54 15.65 2.42 -0.95
N ASN A 55 15.28 2.31 -2.22
CA ASN A 55 15.43 1.07 -2.98
C ASN A 55 16.32 1.17 -4.22
N CYS A 56 16.66 2.38 -4.68
CA CYS A 56 17.32 2.56 -5.98
C CYS A 56 18.62 3.38 -5.90
N LEU A 57 18.68 4.38 -5.01
CA LEU A 57 19.78 5.34 -5.03
C LEU A 57 21.14 4.79 -4.57
N SER A 58 21.19 3.61 -3.95
CA SER A 58 22.45 2.93 -3.65
C SER A 58 23.30 2.67 -4.92
N CYS A 59 22.65 2.45 -6.07
CA CYS A 59 23.33 2.28 -7.36
C CYS A 59 23.03 3.41 -8.35
N HIS A 60 21.84 4.03 -8.27
CA HIS A 60 21.34 5.00 -9.26
C HIS A 60 21.46 6.48 -8.84
N ASN A 61 22.30 6.81 -7.85
CA ASN A 61 22.55 8.20 -7.46
C ASN A 61 23.56 8.90 -8.39
N SER A 62 24.65 8.23 -8.74
CA SER A 62 25.75 8.78 -9.55
C SER A 62 25.94 8.06 -10.89
N THR A 63 25.50 6.80 -10.99
CA THR A 63 25.59 5.98 -12.20
C THR A 63 24.35 6.15 -13.08
N SER A 64 24.54 6.19 -14.40
CA SER A 64 23.42 6.29 -15.35
C SER A 64 22.59 5.00 -15.43
N PRO A 65 21.25 5.08 -15.47
CA PRO A 65 20.46 6.31 -15.31
C PRO A 65 20.48 6.80 -13.86
N LYS A 66 20.74 8.10 -13.69
CA LYS A 66 20.56 8.78 -12.39
C LYS A 66 19.07 8.90 -12.10
N LEU A 67 18.68 8.72 -10.85
CA LEU A 67 17.28 8.76 -10.40
C LEU A 67 17.09 9.69 -9.18
N SER A 68 17.94 10.70 -9.02
CA SER A 68 18.01 11.52 -7.81
C SER A 68 17.00 12.67 -7.77
N ASN A 69 16.23 12.89 -8.84
CA ASN A 69 15.19 13.92 -8.88
C ASN A 69 13.99 13.51 -9.75
N TYR A 70 12.94 14.32 -9.67
CA TYR A 70 11.70 14.11 -10.39
C TYR A 70 11.90 13.94 -11.91
N ASP A 71 12.60 14.86 -12.56
CA ASP A 71 12.75 14.85 -14.02
C ASP A 71 13.41 13.56 -14.50
N GLN A 72 14.46 13.13 -13.80
CA GLN A 72 15.17 11.90 -14.09
C GLN A 72 14.27 10.66 -13.92
N ILE A 73 13.50 10.60 -12.83
CA ILE A 73 12.57 9.49 -12.57
C ILE A 73 11.44 9.48 -13.60
N ALA A 74 10.85 10.63 -13.89
CA ALA A 74 9.73 10.79 -14.83
C ALA A 74 10.13 10.49 -16.28
N GLN A 75 11.35 10.86 -16.69
CA GLN A 75 11.91 10.52 -18.00
C GLN A 75 12.17 9.02 -18.15
N ASN A 76 12.58 8.34 -17.08
CA ASN A 76 12.89 6.91 -17.10
C ASN A 76 11.73 6.00 -16.65
N ALA A 77 10.56 6.56 -16.34
CA ALA A 77 9.47 5.86 -15.67
C ALA A 77 9.06 4.53 -16.34
N THR A 78 8.92 4.50 -17.66
CA THR A 78 8.59 3.26 -18.40
C THR A 78 9.69 2.21 -18.24
N ARG A 79 10.96 2.61 -18.28
CA ARG A 79 12.11 1.70 -18.11
C ARG A 79 12.21 1.20 -16.68
N ILE A 80 11.96 2.07 -15.70
CA ILE A 80 11.92 1.70 -14.28
C ILE A 80 10.81 0.68 -14.08
N LEU A 81 9.60 0.94 -14.58
CA LEU A 81 8.45 0.05 -14.42
C LEU A 81 8.72 -1.33 -15.03
N GLY A 82 9.27 -1.40 -16.24
CA GLY A 82 9.67 -2.67 -16.85
C GLY A 82 10.74 -3.41 -16.05
N ALA A 83 11.73 -2.69 -15.53
CA ALA A 83 12.82 -3.25 -14.73
C ALA A 83 12.35 -3.78 -13.37
N ILE A 84 11.47 -3.08 -12.65
CA ILE A 84 10.95 -3.50 -11.33
C ILE A 84 9.87 -4.57 -11.44
N LYS A 85 9.18 -4.67 -12.59
CA LYS A 85 8.27 -5.78 -12.93
C LYS A 85 9.00 -6.99 -13.52
N HIS A 86 10.30 -6.90 -13.72
CA HIS A 86 11.14 -7.95 -14.32
C HIS A 86 10.59 -8.40 -15.69
N GLN A 87 10.10 -7.45 -16.49
CA GLN A 87 9.52 -7.76 -17.80
C GLN A 87 10.60 -8.23 -18.79
N PRO A 88 10.25 -9.11 -19.75
CA PRO A 88 11.16 -9.51 -20.82
C PRO A 88 11.74 -8.29 -21.56
N GLY A 89 13.05 -8.30 -21.80
CA GLY A 89 13.77 -7.19 -22.45
C GLY A 89 14.26 -6.08 -21.50
N TYR A 90 13.96 -6.16 -20.20
CA TYR A 90 14.50 -5.25 -19.18
C TYR A 90 15.52 -5.96 -18.29
N LYS A 91 16.53 -5.22 -17.81
CA LYS A 91 17.40 -5.71 -16.75
C LYS A 91 16.60 -5.67 -15.44
N ALA A 92 16.38 -6.84 -14.85
CA ALA A 92 15.65 -6.99 -13.59
C ALA A 92 16.31 -6.18 -12.46
N MET A 93 15.51 -5.40 -11.75
CA MET A 93 15.93 -4.60 -10.62
C MET A 93 14.92 -4.72 -9.45
N PRO A 94 15.35 -4.63 -8.19
CA PRO A 94 16.74 -4.57 -7.73
C PRO A 94 17.54 -5.84 -8.06
N GLN A 95 18.87 -5.75 -8.12
CA GLN A 95 19.71 -6.92 -8.42
C GLN A 95 19.59 -7.96 -7.30
N GLY A 96 19.26 -9.21 -7.67
CA GLY A 96 19.16 -10.31 -6.71
C GLY A 96 17.91 -10.27 -5.82
N GLY A 97 16.91 -9.45 -6.14
CA GLY A 97 15.68 -9.36 -5.36
C GLY A 97 14.53 -8.70 -6.11
N SER A 98 13.46 -8.41 -5.37
CA SER A 98 12.25 -7.77 -5.88
C SER A 98 11.73 -6.73 -4.90
N LEU A 99 11.04 -5.71 -5.40
CA LEU A 99 10.34 -4.77 -4.53
C LEU A 99 9.08 -5.42 -3.94
N PRO A 100 8.59 -4.91 -2.80
CA PRO A 100 7.25 -5.23 -2.34
C PRO A 100 6.22 -4.92 -3.43
N GLN A 101 5.21 -5.79 -3.59
CA GLN A 101 4.20 -5.64 -4.63
C GLN A 101 3.49 -4.28 -4.58
N CYS A 102 3.22 -3.75 -3.39
CA CYS A 102 2.57 -2.45 -3.27
C CYS A 102 3.44 -1.30 -3.84
N ASN A 103 4.76 -1.34 -3.69
CA ASN A 103 5.64 -0.32 -4.27
C ASN A 103 5.55 -0.35 -5.80
N ILE A 104 5.49 -1.55 -6.40
CA ILE A 104 5.34 -1.72 -7.84
C ILE A 104 3.99 -1.14 -8.31
N LEU A 105 2.90 -1.46 -7.60
CA LEU A 105 1.56 -0.95 -7.90
C LEU A 105 1.46 0.56 -7.74
N GLN A 106 2.09 1.14 -6.72
CA GLN A 106 2.14 2.58 -6.52
C GLN A 106 2.95 3.29 -7.61
N PHE A 107 4.09 2.72 -8.00
CA PHE A 107 4.87 3.27 -9.10
C PHE A 107 4.07 3.23 -10.40
N GLU A 108 3.43 2.10 -10.70
CA GLU A 108 2.56 1.95 -11.87
C GLU A 108 1.40 2.94 -11.87
N ALA A 109 0.71 3.08 -10.73
CA ALA A 109 -0.40 4.02 -10.58
C ALA A 109 0.07 5.46 -10.81
N TRP A 110 1.20 5.87 -10.25
CA TRP A 110 1.78 7.19 -10.51
C TRP A 110 2.12 7.43 -11.99
N VAL A 111 2.66 6.41 -12.67
CA VAL A 111 2.90 6.49 -14.12
C VAL A 111 1.59 6.68 -14.88
N ASN A 112 0.56 5.89 -14.57
CA ASN A 112 -0.75 5.95 -15.20
C ASN A 112 -1.50 7.26 -14.90
N GLN A 113 -1.22 7.89 -13.76
CA GLN A 113 -1.76 9.20 -13.37
C GLN A 113 -1.04 10.38 -14.04
N GLY A 114 -0.13 10.12 -14.99
CA GLY A 114 0.59 11.16 -15.74
C GLY A 114 1.86 11.63 -15.06
N LYS A 115 2.43 10.84 -14.14
CA LYS A 115 3.70 11.11 -13.45
C LYS A 115 3.70 12.47 -12.75
N LYS A 116 2.64 12.83 -12.03
CA LYS A 116 2.49 14.16 -11.41
C LYS A 116 3.65 14.45 -10.45
N ASN A 117 4.15 15.69 -10.45
CA ASN A 117 5.10 16.20 -9.46
C ASN A 117 4.34 16.91 -8.33
N ASN A 118 3.93 16.17 -7.29
CA ASN A 118 3.02 16.64 -6.24
C ASN A 118 3.36 16.07 -4.85
#